data_AF-A0A7S0GQT1-F1
#
_entry.id   AF-A0A7S0GQT1-F1
#
_cell.length_a   1.000
_cell.length_b   1.000
_cell.length_c   1.000
_cell.angle_alpha   90.00
_cell.angle_beta   90.00
_cell.angle_gamma   90.00
#
_symmetry.space_group_name_H-M   'P 1'
#
loop_
_entity.id
_entity.type
_entity.pdbx_description
1 polymer ?
#
loop_
_entity_poly.entity_id
_entity_poly.type
_entity_poly.pdbx_seq_one_letter_code
_entity_poly.pdbx_strand_id
1 'polypeptide(L)'
;TLVVHGGCSPAPGGGADRSHTFEFDPAVYSLCLETMSWRAPKIAADVSKPAPPADRCVGHGLFAHAAGLVVVGGGAAFGGVLATPPPVFLLEMPAQREGRAMRAQAEKSAARVGSLERDAFNAKKETADVSALLEQTRAAAVSLKRKGDLIAAAEKAGRDAQATLAQKLRDSRSKVAHAEALVTRANAFSALCEDRVDVAYAKMKTARRERDDALAESADLQRAATAAELKASAALREASSREAQALAFMQARDAQDSLKTSETILKLEAELAVAKASAERLEAAKAELVGDLREADKRAGAGREALAQAEDRARFAELSRANALKDAAVAQRTMRREMEALEQEVARAAAGRWAADADGVGKETSRRATKTVADDVTRDETGEEGSESSESSESESESMGESSDASAVDEEDLPSRLIGMLDVERPAW
;
A
#
# COMPACT_ATOMS: atom_id res chain seq x y z
N THR A 1 -15.30 75.75 -72.28
CA THR A 1 -14.15 76.45 -72.90
C THR A 1 -14.20 76.23 -74.40
N LEU A 2 -14.15 77.30 -75.18
CA LEU A 2 -13.96 77.22 -76.63
C LEU A 2 -12.46 77.23 -76.93
N VAL A 3 -11.99 76.36 -77.82
CA VAL A 3 -10.56 76.31 -78.19
C VAL A 3 -10.42 76.62 -79.68
N VAL A 4 -9.47 77.51 -79.97
CA VAL A 4 -9.06 77.91 -81.31
C VAL A 4 -7.61 77.51 -81.45
N HIS A 5 -7.27 76.87 -82.55
CA HIS A 5 -5.90 76.48 -82.86
C HIS A 5 -5.63 76.81 -84.31
N GLY A 6 -4.47 77.40 -84.56
CA GLY A 6 -4.07 77.69 -85.92
C GLY A 6 -4.73 78.91 -86.54
N GLY A 7 -4.51 79.04 -87.85
CA GLY A 7 -5.02 80.13 -88.67
C GLY A 7 -3.93 80.79 -89.51
N CYS A 8 -4.39 81.65 -90.40
CA CYS A 8 -3.55 82.46 -91.27
C CYS A 8 -3.95 83.92 -91.05
N SER A 9 -2.99 84.78 -90.72
CA SER A 9 -3.22 86.20 -90.50
C SER A 9 -2.27 87.05 -91.36
N PRO A 10 -2.64 88.30 -91.69
CA PRO A 10 -1.71 89.22 -92.34
C PRO A 10 -0.50 89.46 -91.42
N ALA A 11 0.71 89.46 -91.98
CA ALA A 11 1.91 89.74 -91.20
C ALA A 11 1.81 91.14 -90.54
N PRO A 12 2.06 91.27 -89.23
CA PRO A 12 1.92 92.55 -88.53
C PRO A 12 2.95 93.58 -89.05
N GLY A 13 2.46 94.66 -89.67
CA GLY A 13 3.29 95.78 -90.17
C GLY A 13 3.25 96.06 -91.68
N GLY A 14 2.51 95.28 -92.48
CA GLY A 14 2.35 95.51 -93.92
C GLY A 14 1.39 96.66 -94.26
N GLY A 15 1.93 97.85 -94.51
CA GLY A 15 1.20 99.02 -95.04
C GLY A 15 0.72 98.85 -96.49
N ALA A 16 -0.19 99.72 -96.93
CA ALA A 16 -1.10 99.61 -98.08
C ALA A 16 -0.50 99.42 -99.51
N ASP A 17 0.78 99.10 -99.67
CA ASP A 17 1.39 98.82 -100.97
C ASP A 17 1.79 97.34 -101.13
N ARG A 18 0.79 96.58 -101.61
CA ARG A 18 0.84 95.36 -102.42
C ARG A 18 2.18 94.59 -102.49
N SER A 19 2.45 93.79 -101.45
CA SER A 19 2.78 92.36 -101.58
C SER A 19 2.20 91.62 -100.37
N HIS A 20 1.20 90.76 -100.58
CA HIS A 20 0.45 90.12 -99.49
C HIS A 20 1.27 88.97 -98.87
N THR A 21 2.09 89.24 -97.85
CA THR A 21 2.72 88.20 -97.03
C THR A 21 1.83 87.84 -95.83
N PHE A 22 1.43 86.58 -95.73
CA PHE A 22 0.66 86.02 -94.60
C PHE A 22 1.56 85.18 -93.68
N GLU A 23 1.26 85.16 -92.39
CA GLU A 23 1.93 84.32 -91.40
C GLU A 23 0.98 83.26 -90.83
N PHE A 24 1.54 82.10 -90.49
CA PHE A 24 0.81 81.02 -89.81
C PHE A 24 1.06 81.08 -88.31
N ASP A 25 -0.02 80.98 -87.54
CA ASP A 25 0.05 81.01 -86.08
C ASP A 25 -0.14 79.59 -85.50
N PRO A 26 0.91 78.93 -84.97
CA PRO A 26 0.77 77.59 -84.38
C PRO A 26 0.17 77.60 -82.96
N ALA A 27 -0.19 78.75 -82.42
CA ALA A 27 -0.68 78.83 -81.05
C ALA A 27 -2.06 78.17 -80.87
N VAL A 28 -2.28 77.68 -79.65
CA VAL A 28 -3.62 77.35 -79.16
C VAL A 28 -4.09 78.49 -78.28
N TYR A 29 -5.31 78.94 -78.55
CA TYR A 29 -6.04 79.88 -77.73
C TYR A 29 -7.26 79.21 -77.14
N SER A 30 -7.50 79.45 -75.86
CA SER A 30 -8.70 79.00 -75.17
C SER A 30 -9.48 80.21 -74.68
N LEU A 31 -10.75 80.30 -75.08
CA LEU A 31 -11.72 81.24 -74.54
C LEU A 31 -12.50 80.56 -73.43
N CYS A 32 -12.37 81.09 -72.21
CA CYS A 32 -13.27 80.73 -71.13
C CYS A 32 -14.62 81.43 -71.36
N LEU A 33 -15.65 80.68 -71.75
CA LEU A 33 -16.97 81.22 -72.08
C LEU A 33 -17.67 81.87 -70.88
N GLU A 34 -17.37 81.45 -69.65
CA GLU A 34 -17.95 82.03 -68.44
C GLU A 34 -17.34 83.40 -68.10
N THR A 35 -16.03 83.56 -68.31
CA THR A 35 -15.30 84.79 -67.94
C THR A 35 -14.98 85.69 -69.13
N MET A 36 -15.35 85.24 -70.34
CA MET A 36 -15.00 85.86 -71.63
C MET A 36 -13.51 86.24 -71.76
N SER A 37 -12.63 85.46 -71.11
CA SER A 37 -11.19 85.70 -71.10
C SER A 37 -10.45 84.76 -72.04
N TRP A 38 -9.56 85.33 -72.86
CA TRP A 38 -8.65 84.59 -73.71
C TRP A 38 -7.39 84.21 -72.95
N ARG A 39 -6.94 82.97 -73.17
CA ARG A 39 -5.64 82.48 -72.69
C ARG A 39 -4.96 81.75 -73.83
N ALA A 40 -3.64 81.86 -73.91
CA ALA A 40 -2.81 81.05 -74.79
C ALA A 40 -2.11 79.96 -73.95
N PRO A 41 -2.75 78.78 -73.76
CA PRO A 41 -2.11 77.71 -73.01
C PRO A 41 -0.81 77.27 -73.72
N LYS A 42 0.26 77.15 -72.94
CA LYS A 42 1.48 76.50 -73.43
C LYS A 42 1.17 75.02 -73.67
N ILE A 43 1.22 74.61 -74.93
CA ILE A 43 1.10 73.22 -75.33
C ILE A 43 2.40 72.53 -74.93
N ALA A 44 2.31 71.44 -74.17
CA ALA A 44 3.46 70.60 -73.92
C ALA A 44 3.72 69.75 -75.17
N ALA A 45 4.75 70.09 -75.93
CA ALA A 45 5.32 69.19 -76.94
C ALA A 45 6.45 68.38 -76.28
N ASP A 46 6.41 67.07 -76.46
CA ASP A 46 7.49 66.15 -76.05
C ASP A 46 7.85 65.26 -77.25
N VAL A 47 8.98 64.56 -77.19
CA VAL A 47 9.48 63.67 -78.26
C VAL A 47 8.42 62.64 -78.67
N SER A 48 7.57 62.20 -77.72
CA SER A 48 6.47 61.26 -77.97
C SER A 48 5.19 61.89 -78.51
N LYS A 49 5.03 63.22 -78.41
CA LYS A 49 3.85 64.01 -78.81
C LYS A 49 4.29 65.38 -79.35
N PRO A 50 4.75 65.46 -80.61
CA PRO A 50 5.21 66.72 -81.18
C PRO A 50 4.03 67.68 -81.41
N ALA A 51 4.29 68.98 -81.26
CA ALA A 51 3.35 70.01 -81.69
C ALA A 51 3.26 70.07 -83.24
N PRO A 52 2.11 70.44 -83.80
CA PRO A 52 1.97 70.63 -85.23
C PRO A 52 2.90 71.76 -85.73
N PRO A 53 3.61 71.56 -86.86
CA PRO A 53 4.37 72.61 -87.52
C PRO A 53 3.48 73.78 -87.97
N ALA A 54 4.00 75.01 -87.95
CA ALA A 54 3.23 76.22 -88.25
C ALA A 54 2.59 76.21 -89.66
N ASP A 55 3.29 75.68 -90.66
CA ASP A 55 2.80 75.52 -92.05
C ASP A 55 1.65 74.52 -92.20
N ARG A 56 1.28 73.82 -91.12
CA ARG A 56 0.16 72.85 -91.08
C ARG A 56 -0.97 73.30 -90.15
N CYS A 57 -0.92 74.52 -89.64
CA CYS A 57 -1.93 75.04 -88.72
C CYS A 57 -3.14 75.69 -89.43
N VAL A 58 -3.38 75.40 -90.71
CA VAL A 58 -4.52 75.95 -91.48
C VAL A 58 -5.33 74.84 -92.15
N GLY A 59 -6.66 74.98 -92.15
CA GLY A 59 -7.57 74.03 -92.82
C GLY A 59 -7.57 72.62 -92.22
N HIS A 60 -7.22 72.47 -90.94
CA HIS A 60 -7.18 71.20 -90.22
C HIS A 60 -8.47 70.93 -89.42
N GLY A 61 -8.74 69.66 -89.14
CA GLY A 61 -9.82 69.25 -88.24
C GLY A 61 -9.36 69.23 -86.78
N LEU A 62 -10.23 69.67 -85.86
CA LEU A 62 -10.01 69.65 -84.41
C LEU A 62 -11.07 68.76 -83.75
N PHE A 63 -10.63 67.74 -83.00
CA PHE A 63 -11.50 66.82 -82.28
C PHE A 63 -11.19 66.81 -80.79
N ALA A 64 -12.22 66.79 -79.94
CA ALA A 64 -12.06 66.65 -78.50
C ALA A 64 -11.77 65.18 -78.12
N HIS A 65 -10.79 64.95 -77.24
CA HIS A 65 -10.43 63.64 -76.71
C HIS A 65 -10.20 63.70 -75.20
N ALA A 66 -10.37 62.59 -74.49
CA ALA A 66 -10.16 62.53 -73.03
C ALA A 66 -8.72 62.89 -72.60
N ALA A 67 -7.77 62.77 -73.54
CA ALA A 67 -6.37 63.15 -73.32
C ALA A 67 -6.02 64.59 -73.73
N GLY A 68 -6.89 65.30 -74.44
CA GLY A 68 -6.60 66.62 -75.00
C GLY A 68 -7.36 66.89 -76.29
N LEU A 69 -6.79 67.70 -77.19
CA LEU A 69 -7.33 67.97 -78.52
C LEU A 69 -6.55 67.19 -79.56
N VAL A 70 -7.25 66.52 -80.47
CA VAL A 70 -6.65 65.82 -81.60
C VAL A 70 -6.77 66.72 -82.84
N VAL A 71 -5.63 67.09 -83.40
CA VAL A 71 -5.51 67.84 -84.65
C VAL A 71 -5.27 66.84 -85.78
N VAL A 72 -6.10 66.88 -86.82
CA VAL A 72 -6.00 65.99 -87.98
C VAL A 72 -5.88 66.81 -89.26
N GLY A 73 -4.83 66.56 -90.04
CA GLY A 73 -4.58 67.26 -91.30
C GLY A 73 -3.99 68.66 -91.13
N GLY A 74 -4.02 69.45 -92.21
CA GLY A 74 -3.42 70.78 -92.31
C GLY A 74 -2.84 71.03 -93.70
N GLY A 75 -3.30 72.09 -94.38
CA GLY A 75 -2.89 72.43 -95.73
C GLY A 75 -1.64 73.31 -95.76
N ALA A 76 -0.62 72.90 -96.52
CA ALA A 76 0.49 73.79 -96.88
C ALA A 76 -0.07 74.92 -97.75
N ALA A 77 -0.16 76.15 -97.23
CA ALA A 77 -0.54 77.25 -98.12
C ALA A 77 0.53 77.38 -99.21
N PHE A 78 0.09 77.73 -100.43
CA PHE A 78 0.92 77.81 -101.64
C PHE A 78 1.26 76.47 -102.32
N GLY A 79 0.23 75.63 -102.57
CA GLY A 79 0.27 74.63 -103.65
C GLY A 79 1.04 73.33 -103.38
N GLY A 80 1.36 73.03 -102.12
CA GLY A 80 2.00 71.77 -101.72
C GLY A 80 1.01 70.61 -101.58
N VAL A 81 1.37 69.44 -102.12
CA VAL A 81 0.60 68.18 -102.09
C VAL A 81 0.12 67.83 -100.67
N LEU A 82 -1.18 67.53 -100.52
CA LEU A 82 -1.77 66.97 -99.28
C LEU A 82 -1.08 65.63 -98.97
N ALA A 83 -0.31 65.57 -97.87
CA ALA A 83 0.30 64.32 -97.43
C ALA A 83 -0.78 63.26 -97.12
N THR A 84 -0.65 62.07 -97.70
CA THR A 84 -1.50 60.90 -97.41
C THR A 84 -0.68 59.81 -96.70
N PRO A 85 -1.14 59.32 -95.53
CA PRO A 85 -2.29 59.78 -94.74
C PRO A 85 -2.05 61.16 -94.09
N PRO A 86 -3.13 61.93 -93.79
CA PRO A 86 -3.00 63.23 -93.14
C PRO A 86 -2.36 63.08 -91.75
N PRO A 87 -1.40 63.94 -91.36
CA PRO A 87 -0.76 63.85 -90.05
C PRO A 87 -1.77 64.08 -88.91
N VAL A 88 -1.56 63.40 -87.79
CA VAL A 88 -2.37 63.51 -86.58
C VAL A 88 -1.50 63.94 -85.40
N PHE A 89 -1.92 64.97 -84.68
CA PHE A 89 -1.23 65.48 -83.49
C PHE A 89 -2.17 65.47 -82.28
N LEU A 90 -1.65 65.15 -81.10
CA LEU A 90 -2.38 65.24 -79.84
C LEU A 90 -1.84 66.41 -79.01
N LEU A 91 -2.66 67.43 -78.83
CA LEU A 91 -2.41 68.58 -77.98
C LEU A 91 -2.96 68.28 -76.58
N GLU A 92 -2.09 67.87 -75.66
CA GLU A 92 -2.48 67.57 -74.28
C GLU A 92 -2.65 68.85 -73.46
N MET A 93 -3.82 69.06 -72.83
CA MET A 93 -4.06 70.25 -72.01
C MET A 93 -3.55 70.03 -70.56
N PRO A 94 -2.93 71.04 -69.92
CA PRO A 94 -2.36 70.93 -68.58
C PRO A 94 -3.34 70.40 -67.50
N ALA A 95 -4.58 70.90 -67.47
CA ALA A 95 -5.58 70.53 -66.47
C ALA A 95 -5.95 69.02 -66.49
N GLN A 96 -5.91 68.39 -67.67
CA GLN A 96 -6.25 66.98 -67.80
C GLN A 96 -5.10 66.07 -67.34
N ARG A 97 -3.85 66.53 -67.49
CA ARG A 97 -2.65 65.85 -66.98
C ARG A 97 -2.64 65.83 -65.45
N GLU A 98 -2.87 66.99 -64.83
CA GLU A 98 -2.95 67.12 -63.37
C GLU A 98 -4.10 66.29 -62.79
N GLY A 99 -5.28 66.35 -63.40
CA GLY A 99 -6.43 65.55 -62.98
C GLY A 99 -6.21 64.03 -63.06
N ARG A 100 -5.36 63.54 -63.97
CA ARG A 100 -4.95 62.12 -64.01
C ARG A 100 -3.97 61.77 -62.89
N ALA A 101 -2.97 62.62 -62.65
CA ALA A 101 -1.99 62.41 -61.59
C ALA A 101 -2.65 62.34 -60.21
N MET A 102 -3.60 63.23 -59.94
CA MET A 102 -4.34 63.27 -58.67
C MET A 102 -5.19 62.01 -58.45
N ARG A 103 -5.85 61.49 -59.49
CA ARG A 103 -6.64 60.24 -59.40
C ARG A 103 -5.75 59.03 -59.12
N ALA A 104 -4.62 58.90 -59.83
CA ALA A 104 -3.67 57.82 -59.59
C ALA A 104 -3.07 57.88 -58.17
N GLN A 105 -2.87 59.08 -57.61
CA GLN A 105 -2.41 59.25 -56.24
C GLN A 105 -3.49 58.87 -55.22
N ALA A 106 -4.76 59.25 -55.46
CA ALA A 106 -5.89 58.91 -54.61
C ALA A 106 -6.13 57.39 -54.54
N GLU A 107 -6.07 56.69 -55.67
CA GLU A 107 -6.17 55.23 -55.74
C GLU A 107 -5.05 54.54 -54.95
N LYS A 108 -3.80 55.01 -55.10
CA LYS A 108 -2.67 54.49 -54.32
C LYS A 108 -2.84 54.73 -52.82
N SER A 109 -3.33 55.90 -52.41
CA SER A 109 -3.60 56.16 -50.98
C SER A 109 -4.73 55.30 -50.43
N ALA A 110 -5.80 55.09 -51.20
CA ALA A 110 -6.92 54.24 -50.79
C ALA A 110 -6.49 52.77 -50.65
N ALA A 111 -5.70 52.26 -51.60
CA ALA A 111 -5.13 50.91 -51.52
C ALA A 111 -4.23 50.73 -50.28
N ARG A 112 -3.43 51.75 -49.94
CA ARG A 112 -2.56 51.75 -48.75
C ARG A 112 -3.36 51.80 -47.45
N VAL A 113 -4.43 52.57 -47.37
CA VAL A 113 -5.31 52.59 -46.18
C VAL A 113 -5.97 51.23 -46.00
N GLY A 114 -6.51 50.66 -47.08
CA GLY A 114 -7.13 49.34 -47.03
C GLY A 114 -6.16 48.20 -46.71
N SER A 115 -4.85 48.33 -47.00
CA SER A 115 -3.86 47.34 -46.54
C SER A 115 -3.55 47.51 -45.05
N LEU A 116 -3.34 48.74 -44.58
CA LEU A 116 -3.04 49.02 -43.18
C LEU A 116 -4.21 48.64 -42.25
N GLU A 117 -5.45 48.81 -42.68
CA GLU A 117 -6.63 48.38 -41.91
C GLU A 117 -6.72 46.85 -41.79
N ARG A 118 -6.38 46.12 -42.87
CA ARG A 118 -6.30 44.65 -42.85
C ARG A 118 -5.17 44.17 -41.95
N ASP A 119 -4.00 44.78 -42.03
CA ASP A 119 -2.85 44.44 -41.19
C ASP A 119 -3.15 44.71 -39.70
N ALA A 120 -3.80 45.85 -39.39
CA ALA A 120 -4.23 46.17 -38.04
C ALA A 120 -5.31 45.21 -37.51
N PHE A 121 -6.24 44.78 -38.36
CA PHE A 121 -7.25 43.78 -38.00
C PHE A 121 -6.61 42.40 -37.73
N ASN A 122 -5.69 41.96 -38.60
CA ASN A 122 -4.98 40.70 -38.44
C ASN A 122 -4.11 40.70 -37.18
N ALA A 123 -3.38 41.78 -36.91
CA ALA A 123 -2.59 41.93 -35.68
C ALA A 123 -3.47 41.85 -34.42
N LYS A 124 -4.64 42.50 -34.42
CA LYS A 124 -5.60 42.39 -33.30
C LYS A 124 -6.08 40.96 -33.10
N LYS A 125 -6.40 40.25 -34.18
CA LYS A 125 -6.81 38.84 -34.12
C LYS A 125 -5.69 37.96 -33.56
N GLU A 126 -4.47 38.09 -34.05
CA GLU A 126 -3.31 37.33 -33.55
C GLU A 126 -3.05 37.60 -32.07
N THR A 127 -3.15 38.86 -31.61
CA THR A 127 -2.99 39.18 -30.18
C THR A 127 -4.11 38.55 -29.32
N ALA A 128 -5.34 38.48 -29.83
CA ALA A 128 -6.45 37.82 -29.15
C ALA A 128 -6.21 36.31 -29.05
N ASP A 129 -5.78 35.68 -30.14
CA ASP A 129 -5.49 34.24 -30.19
C ASP A 129 -4.31 33.87 -29.26
N VAL A 130 -3.25 34.69 -29.23
CA VAL A 130 -2.10 34.50 -28.31
C VAL A 130 -2.53 34.68 -26.86
N SER A 131 -3.35 35.68 -26.55
CA SER A 131 -3.84 35.87 -25.17
C SER A 131 -4.75 34.72 -24.71
N ALA A 132 -5.60 34.19 -25.58
CA ALA A 132 -6.40 32.99 -25.30
C ALA A 132 -5.53 31.75 -25.04
N LEU A 133 -4.48 31.53 -25.84
CA LEU A 133 -3.51 30.45 -25.64
C LEU A 133 -2.72 30.60 -24.32
N LEU A 134 -2.35 31.83 -23.95
CA LEU A 134 -1.69 32.11 -22.66
C LEU A 134 -2.60 31.80 -21.48
N GLU A 135 -3.90 32.12 -21.55
CA GLU A 135 -4.83 31.77 -20.49
C GLU A 135 -5.07 30.25 -20.41
N GLN A 136 -5.17 29.56 -21.55
CA GLN A 136 -5.26 28.09 -21.56
C GLN A 136 -4.01 27.41 -20.97
N THR A 137 -2.82 27.90 -21.31
CA THR A 137 -1.56 27.36 -20.77
C THR A 137 -1.41 27.64 -19.28
N ARG A 138 -1.82 28.82 -18.80
CA ARG A 138 -1.90 29.13 -17.35
C ARG A 138 -2.86 28.20 -16.62
N ALA A 139 -4.05 27.97 -17.17
CA ALA A 139 -5.02 27.06 -16.58
C ALA A 139 -4.50 25.62 -16.53
N ALA A 140 -3.84 25.16 -17.60
CA ALA A 140 -3.20 23.84 -17.65
C ALA A 140 -2.06 23.72 -16.62
N ALA A 141 -1.22 24.75 -16.47
CA ALA A 141 -0.14 24.77 -15.48
C ALA A 141 -0.67 24.70 -14.04
N VAL A 142 -1.74 25.44 -13.73
CA VAL A 142 -2.40 25.37 -12.41
C VAL A 142 -3.00 23.98 -12.17
N SER A 143 -3.60 23.37 -13.19
CA SER A 143 -4.13 22.00 -13.12
C SER A 143 -3.01 20.97 -12.86
N LEU A 144 -1.89 21.07 -13.58
CA LEU A 144 -0.74 20.18 -13.40
C LEU A 144 -0.12 20.35 -12.02
N LYS A 145 0.02 21.59 -11.52
CA LYS A 145 0.49 21.83 -10.15
C LYS A 145 -0.41 21.16 -9.12
N ARG A 146 -1.73 21.33 -9.22
CA ARG A 146 -2.69 20.67 -8.32
C ARG A 146 -2.57 19.15 -8.35
N LYS A 147 -2.37 18.55 -9.53
CA LYS A 147 -2.13 17.11 -9.67
C LYS A 147 -0.80 16.69 -9.01
N GLY A 148 0.27 17.47 -9.21
CA GLY A 148 1.55 17.26 -8.55
C GLY A 148 1.44 17.31 -7.02
N ASP A 149 0.72 18.29 -6.48
CA ASP A 149 0.48 18.42 -5.04
C ASP A 149 -0.30 17.22 -4.48
N LEU A 150 -1.29 16.70 -5.24
CA LEU A 150 -2.04 15.49 -4.87
C LEU A 150 -1.16 14.24 -4.85
N ILE A 151 -0.28 14.06 -5.86
CA ILE A 151 0.66 12.94 -5.91
C ILE A 151 1.64 13.02 -4.73
N ALA A 152 2.23 14.19 -4.48
CA ALA A 152 3.15 14.38 -3.36
C ALA A 152 2.48 14.10 -2.00
N ALA A 153 1.22 14.49 -1.83
CA ALA A 153 0.45 14.16 -0.64
C ALA A 153 0.19 12.65 -0.52
N ALA A 154 -0.16 11.98 -1.61
CA ALA A 154 -0.37 10.53 -1.65
C ALA A 154 0.92 9.75 -1.34
N GLU A 155 2.06 10.15 -1.92
CA GLU A 155 3.38 9.56 -1.64
C GLU A 155 3.79 9.73 -0.18
N LYS A 156 3.53 10.91 0.41
CA LYS A 156 3.78 11.14 1.83
C LYS A 156 2.92 10.22 2.70
N ALA A 157 1.61 10.15 2.41
CA ALA A 157 0.71 9.25 3.13
C ALA A 157 1.12 7.77 2.99
N GLY A 158 1.60 7.37 1.81
CA GLY A 158 2.15 6.05 1.54
C GLY A 158 3.37 5.75 2.40
N ARG A 159 4.32 6.68 2.49
CA ARG A 159 5.52 6.55 3.36
C ARG A 159 5.16 6.47 4.84
N ASP A 160 4.23 7.30 5.30
CA ASP A 160 3.77 7.29 6.70
C ASP A 160 3.06 5.96 7.04
N ALA A 161 2.27 5.43 6.10
CA ALA A 161 1.64 4.11 6.24
C ALA A 161 2.68 2.97 6.28
N GLN A 162 3.71 3.01 5.42
CA GLN A 162 4.81 2.04 5.44
C GLN A 162 5.59 2.10 6.76
N ALA A 163 5.91 3.30 7.26
CA ALA A 163 6.57 3.47 8.55
C ALA A 163 5.75 2.89 9.70
N THR A 164 4.44 3.13 9.68
CA THR A 164 3.52 2.58 10.70
C THR A 164 3.44 1.05 10.62
N LEU A 165 3.38 0.46 9.43
CA LEU A 165 3.41 -0.99 9.25
C LEU A 165 4.73 -1.60 9.71
N ALA A 166 5.87 -0.97 9.38
CA ALA A 166 7.18 -1.40 9.84
C ALA A 166 7.29 -1.38 11.37
N GLN A 167 6.74 -0.35 12.03
CA GLN A 167 6.69 -0.28 13.48
C GLN A 167 5.82 -1.40 14.07
N LYS A 168 4.61 -1.61 13.54
CA LYS A 168 3.73 -2.71 13.97
C LYS A 168 4.38 -4.09 13.80
N LEU A 169 5.15 -4.30 12.72
CA LEU A 169 5.90 -5.53 12.49
C LEU A 169 7.05 -5.72 13.49
N ARG A 170 7.73 -4.65 13.90
CA ARG A 170 8.72 -4.75 14.99
C ARG A 170 8.07 -5.07 16.32
N ASP A 171 6.94 -4.43 16.62
CA ASP A 171 6.19 -4.65 17.85
C ASP A 171 5.58 -6.05 17.90
N SER A 172 5.13 -6.61 16.77
CA SER A 172 4.66 -7.99 16.71
C SER A 172 5.81 -8.98 16.87
N ARG A 173 6.95 -8.76 16.22
CA ARG A 173 8.16 -9.59 16.38
C ARG A 173 8.66 -9.60 17.83
N SER A 174 8.64 -8.45 18.51
CA SER A 174 9.04 -8.38 19.92
C SER A 174 8.05 -9.11 20.85
N LYS A 175 6.75 -9.04 20.58
CA LYS A 175 5.73 -9.83 21.29
C LYS A 175 5.91 -11.33 21.07
N VAL A 176 6.19 -11.77 19.85
CA VAL A 176 6.47 -13.19 19.53
C VAL A 176 7.71 -13.67 20.28
N ALA A 177 8.81 -12.93 20.22
CA ALA A 177 10.04 -13.27 20.95
C ALA A 177 9.81 -13.34 22.47
N HIS A 178 8.99 -12.44 23.03
CA HIS A 178 8.61 -12.49 24.44
C HIS A 178 7.78 -13.74 24.76
N ALA A 179 6.83 -14.09 23.90
CA ALA A 179 6.00 -15.28 24.08
C ALA A 179 6.81 -16.58 23.98
N GLU A 180 7.75 -16.66 23.03
CA GLU A 180 8.70 -17.78 22.93
C GLU A 180 9.56 -17.94 24.19
N ALA A 181 10.03 -16.82 24.76
CA ALA A 181 10.76 -16.84 26.03
C ALA A 181 9.89 -17.35 27.19
N LEU A 182 8.60 -16.98 27.23
CA LEU A 182 7.66 -17.48 28.23
C LEU A 182 7.38 -18.98 28.06
N VAL A 183 7.20 -19.46 26.83
CA VAL A 183 7.04 -20.89 26.53
C VAL A 183 8.28 -21.68 26.94
N THR A 184 9.47 -21.17 26.61
CA THR A 184 10.74 -21.80 27.01
C THR A 184 10.86 -21.90 28.54
N ARG A 185 10.49 -20.83 29.25
CA ARG A 185 10.48 -20.80 30.73
C ARG A 185 9.45 -21.76 31.31
N ALA A 186 8.26 -21.86 30.72
CA ALA A 186 7.22 -22.80 31.13
C ALA A 186 7.66 -24.26 30.93
N ASN A 187 8.30 -24.57 29.79
CA ASN A 187 8.85 -25.90 29.52
C ASN A 187 9.95 -26.27 30.51
N ALA A 188 10.87 -25.34 30.81
CA ALA A 188 11.89 -25.56 31.84
C ALA A 188 11.28 -25.79 33.23
N PHE A 189 10.22 -25.06 33.57
CA PHE A 189 9.49 -25.28 34.82
C PHE A 189 8.77 -26.64 34.86
N SER A 190 8.15 -27.06 33.75
CA SER A 190 7.53 -28.39 33.64
C SER A 190 8.55 -29.51 33.85
N ALA A 191 9.75 -29.40 33.26
CA ALA A 191 10.83 -30.36 33.48
C ALA A 191 11.25 -30.44 34.96
N LEU A 192 11.39 -29.30 35.64
CA LEU A 192 11.67 -29.27 37.08
C LEU A 192 10.56 -29.90 37.93
N CYS A 193 9.30 -29.78 37.50
CA CYS A 193 8.18 -30.45 38.16
C CYS A 193 8.24 -31.97 37.97
N GLU A 194 8.61 -32.44 36.78
CA GLU A 194 8.79 -33.87 36.49
C GLU A 194 9.90 -34.49 37.34
N ASP A 195 11.07 -33.85 37.42
CA ASP A 195 12.18 -34.29 38.29
C ASP A 195 11.74 -34.38 39.75
N ARG A 196 10.93 -33.42 40.22
CA ARG A 196 10.41 -33.41 41.60
C ARG A 196 9.42 -34.55 41.86
N VAL A 197 8.57 -34.88 40.88
CA VAL A 197 7.64 -36.02 40.96
C VAL A 197 8.45 -37.31 41.04
N ASP A 198 9.47 -37.49 40.19
CA ASP A 198 10.30 -38.69 40.18
C ASP A 198 11.06 -38.89 41.50
N VAL A 199 11.64 -37.82 42.04
CA VAL A 199 12.31 -37.85 43.36
C VAL A 199 11.31 -38.18 44.48
N ALA A 200 10.08 -37.63 44.42
CA ALA A 200 9.05 -37.93 45.41
C ALA A 200 8.62 -39.40 45.35
N TYR A 201 8.41 -39.94 44.15
CA TYR A 201 8.10 -41.36 43.94
C TYR A 201 9.24 -42.28 44.38
N ALA A 202 10.50 -41.91 44.12
CA ALA A 202 11.65 -42.66 44.59
C ALA A 202 11.67 -42.74 46.13
N LYS A 203 11.44 -41.61 46.82
CA LYS A 203 11.34 -41.56 48.29
C LYS A 203 10.16 -42.35 48.83
N MET A 204 9.01 -42.32 48.14
CA MET A 204 7.85 -43.13 48.50
C MET A 204 8.18 -44.62 48.41
N LYS A 205 8.88 -45.04 47.35
CA LYS A 205 9.31 -46.42 47.15
C LYS A 205 10.30 -46.90 48.22
N THR A 206 11.27 -46.06 48.61
CA THR A 206 12.21 -46.41 49.69
C THR A 206 11.50 -46.50 51.04
N ALA A 207 10.67 -45.52 51.38
CA ALA A 207 9.90 -45.53 52.63
C ALA A 207 8.97 -46.75 52.74
N ARG A 208 8.38 -47.19 51.61
CA ARG A 208 7.55 -48.40 51.58
C ARG A 208 8.35 -49.66 51.89
N ARG A 209 9.54 -49.79 51.32
CA ARG A 209 10.44 -50.92 51.60
C ARG A 209 10.86 -50.93 53.07
N GLU A 210 11.33 -49.80 53.58
CA GLU A 210 11.74 -49.69 55.00
C GLU A 210 10.61 -50.04 55.96
N ARG A 211 9.37 -49.62 55.66
CA ARG A 211 8.18 -50.01 56.42
C ARG A 211 7.94 -51.53 56.36
N ASP A 212 7.98 -52.11 55.17
CA ASP A 212 7.69 -53.53 54.97
C ASP A 212 8.75 -54.42 55.64
N ASP A 213 10.02 -54.01 55.58
CA ASP A 213 11.13 -54.68 56.26
C ASP A 213 10.95 -54.61 57.80
N ALA A 214 10.59 -53.44 58.33
CA ALA A 214 10.32 -53.28 59.78
C ALA A 214 9.10 -54.09 60.26
N LEU A 215 8.06 -54.22 59.42
CA LEU A 215 6.90 -55.06 59.71
C LEU A 215 7.25 -56.55 59.70
N ALA A 216 8.09 -56.99 58.76
CA ALA A 216 8.58 -58.37 58.73
C ALA A 216 9.41 -58.69 59.97
N GLU A 217 10.32 -57.79 60.38
CA GLU A 217 11.13 -57.93 61.58
C GLU A 217 10.26 -57.98 62.85
N SER A 218 9.27 -57.09 62.99
CA SER A 218 8.31 -57.13 64.11
C SER A 218 7.57 -58.48 64.15
N ALA A 219 7.11 -59.00 63.01
CA ALA A 219 6.44 -60.29 62.95
C ALA A 219 7.34 -61.48 63.33
N ASP A 220 8.64 -61.44 62.97
CA ASP A 220 9.63 -62.44 63.36
C ASP A 220 9.93 -62.38 64.87
N LEU A 221 10.13 -61.17 65.41
CA LEU A 221 10.36 -60.94 66.84
C LEU A 221 9.13 -61.36 67.67
N GLN A 222 7.92 -61.13 67.18
CA GLN A 222 6.70 -61.57 67.88
C GLN A 222 6.58 -63.10 67.91
N ARG A 223 6.93 -63.78 66.81
CA ARG A 223 7.04 -65.24 66.78
C ARG A 223 8.12 -65.76 67.73
N ALA A 224 9.26 -65.09 67.83
CA ALA A 224 10.32 -65.46 68.76
C ALA A 224 9.90 -65.25 70.24
N ALA A 225 9.29 -64.11 70.55
CA ALA A 225 8.80 -63.79 71.89
C ALA A 225 7.71 -64.77 72.37
N THR A 226 6.75 -65.11 71.51
CA THR A 226 5.71 -66.11 71.81
C THR A 226 6.31 -67.52 72.02
N ALA A 227 7.31 -67.91 71.22
CA ALA A 227 8.03 -69.17 71.42
C ALA A 227 8.83 -69.19 72.74
N ALA A 228 9.48 -68.07 73.09
CA ALA A 228 10.20 -67.92 74.36
C ALA A 228 9.24 -67.98 75.56
N GLU A 229 8.08 -67.33 75.47
CA GLU A 229 7.02 -67.39 76.48
C GLU A 229 6.50 -68.81 76.69
N LEU A 230 6.25 -69.56 75.60
CA LEU A 230 5.85 -70.96 75.70
C LEU A 230 6.92 -71.80 76.42
N LYS A 231 8.20 -71.62 76.08
CA LYS A 231 9.33 -72.31 76.74
C LYS A 231 9.45 -71.93 78.22
N ALA A 232 9.37 -70.64 78.56
CA ALA A 232 9.39 -70.17 79.96
C ALA A 232 8.24 -70.77 80.77
N SER A 233 7.02 -70.77 80.20
CA SER A 233 5.85 -71.36 80.85
C SER A 233 5.96 -72.88 81.03
N ALA A 234 6.63 -73.59 80.12
CA ALA A 234 6.91 -75.02 80.25
C ALA A 234 7.94 -75.28 81.36
N ALA A 235 9.04 -74.52 81.38
CA ALA A 235 10.06 -74.61 82.43
C ALA A 235 9.51 -74.31 83.83
N LEU A 236 8.61 -73.32 83.96
CA LEU A 236 7.91 -73.02 85.21
C LEU A 236 6.99 -74.16 85.67
N ARG A 237 6.24 -74.79 84.76
CA ARG A 237 5.43 -75.98 85.08
C ARG A 237 6.28 -77.18 85.50
N GLU A 238 7.44 -77.35 84.88
CA GLU A 238 8.38 -78.41 85.24
C GLU A 238 9.01 -78.15 86.62
N ALA A 239 9.38 -76.90 86.90
CA ALA A 239 9.87 -76.48 88.21
C ALA A 239 8.81 -76.69 89.31
N SER A 240 7.55 -76.31 89.07
CA SER A 240 6.47 -76.51 90.04
C SER A 240 6.12 -77.98 90.22
N SER A 241 6.20 -78.80 89.16
CA SER A 241 6.05 -80.25 89.26
C SER A 241 7.16 -80.88 90.11
N ARG A 242 8.42 -80.47 89.93
CA ARG A 242 9.55 -80.91 90.76
C ARG A 242 9.39 -80.47 92.22
N GLU A 243 8.92 -79.25 92.45
CA GLU A 243 8.64 -78.72 93.80
C GLU A 243 7.54 -79.54 94.49
N ALA A 244 6.46 -79.86 93.78
CA ALA A 244 5.39 -80.73 94.29
C ALA A 244 5.88 -82.15 94.58
N GLN A 245 6.75 -82.72 93.73
CA GLN A 245 7.38 -84.03 93.97
C GLN A 245 8.30 -84.01 95.19
N ALA A 246 9.11 -82.97 95.35
CA ALA A 246 9.97 -82.80 96.53
C ALA A 246 9.16 -82.66 97.82
N LEU A 247 8.08 -81.86 97.80
CA LEU A 247 7.14 -81.74 98.92
C LEU A 247 6.44 -83.06 99.26
N ALA A 248 5.95 -83.79 98.25
CA ALA A 248 5.31 -85.11 98.44
C ALA A 248 6.29 -86.14 99.00
N PHE A 249 7.56 -86.14 98.55
CA PHE A 249 8.60 -87.02 99.07
C PHE A 249 8.96 -86.68 100.52
N MET A 250 9.02 -85.40 100.88
CA MET A 250 9.21 -84.97 102.26
C MET A 250 8.03 -85.36 103.16
N GLN A 251 6.80 -85.34 102.66
CA GLN A 251 5.61 -85.79 103.40
C GLN A 251 5.57 -87.32 103.56
N ALA A 252 6.12 -88.08 102.63
CA ALA A 252 6.23 -89.54 102.70
C ALA A 252 7.40 -90.05 103.60
N ARG A 253 8.26 -89.14 104.08
CA ARG A 253 9.44 -89.41 104.93
C ARG A 253 9.11 -90.15 106.23
N ASP A 254 7.88 -90.06 106.72
CA ASP A 254 7.47 -90.71 107.97
C ASP A 254 7.42 -92.26 107.88
N ALA A 255 7.78 -92.87 106.73
CA ALA A 255 7.67 -94.31 106.51
C ALA A 255 8.94 -95.07 106.01
N GLN A 256 10.11 -94.46 105.76
CA GLN A 256 11.27 -95.16 105.15
C GLN A 256 12.68 -94.64 105.53
N ASP A 257 13.72 -95.49 105.33
CA ASP A 257 15.15 -95.31 105.66
C ASP A 257 15.70 -93.87 105.47
N SER A 258 16.23 -93.28 106.55
CA SER A 258 16.59 -91.85 106.65
C SER A 258 17.78 -91.37 105.80
N LEU A 259 18.66 -92.27 105.35
CA LEU A 259 19.84 -91.92 104.55
C LEU A 259 19.60 -91.92 103.04
N LYS A 260 18.80 -92.86 102.53
CA LYS A 260 18.44 -92.88 101.09
C LYS A 260 17.50 -91.74 100.74
N THR A 261 16.66 -91.34 101.70
CA THR A 261 15.72 -90.22 101.56
C THR A 261 16.42 -88.85 101.55
N SER A 262 17.53 -88.68 102.27
CA SER A 262 18.28 -87.41 102.26
C SER A 262 19.06 -87.18 100.95
N GLU A 263 19.68 -88.23 100.38
CA GLU A 263 20.37 -88.12 99.08
C GLU A 263 19.39 -87.78 97.94
N THR A 264 18.18 -88.35 97.96
CA THR A 264 17.15 -88.05 96.94
C THR A 264 16.58 -86.64 97.11
N ILE A 265 16.42 -86.15 98.34
CA ILE A 265 16.00 -84.76 98.61
C ILE A 265 17.04 -83.78 98.06
N LEU A 266 18.34 -84.00 98.34
CA LEU A 266 19.41 -83.13 97.82
C LEU A 266 19.48 -83.12 96.28
N LYS A 267 19.24 -84.27 95.63
CA LYS A 267 19.14 -84.34 94.16
C LYS A 267 17.94 -83.54 93.63
N LEU A 268 16.76 -83.69 94.24
CA LEU A 268 15.56 -82.95 93.84
C LEU A 268 15.71 -81.44 94.08
N GLU A 269 16.37 -81.01 95.15
CA GLU A 269 16.69 -79.61 95.43
C GLU A 269 17.64 -79.03 94.37
N ALA A 270 18.68 -79.78 93.98
CA ALA A 270 19.60 -79.37 92.92
C ALA A 270 18.89 -79.27 91.55
N GLU A 271 18.06 -80.24 91.20
CA GLU A 271 17.27 -80.22 89.96
C GLU A 271 16.25 -79.08 89.94
N LEU A 272 15.62 -78.78 91.08
CA LEU A 272 14.71 -77.64 91.24
C LEU A 272 15.44 -76.30 91.12
N ALA A 273 16.64 -76.17 91.67
CA ALA A 273 17.47 -74.98 91.51
C ALA A 273 17.87 -74.75 90.04
N VAL A 274 18.24 -75.83 89.33
CA VAL A 274 18.54 -75.77 87.89
C VAL A 274 17.29 -75.38 87.09
N ALA A 275 16.12 -75.93 87.42
CA ALA A 275 14.87 -75.60 86.75
C ALA A 275 14.45 -74.13 86.98
N LYS A 276 14.55 -73.62 88.22
CA LYS A 276 14.26 -72.21 88.54
C LYS A 276 15.22 -71.26 87.82
N ALA A 277 16.53 -71.55 87.83
CA ALA A 277 17.52 -70.76 87.09
C ALA A 277 17.27 -70.78 85.58
N SER A 278 16.78 -71.90 85.01
CA SER A 278 16.42 -71.96 83.59
C SER A 278 15.18 -71.13 83.27
N ALA A 279 14.18 -71.09 84.15
CA ALA A 279 12.99 -70.27 83.99
C ALA A 279 13.31 -68.78 84.06
N GLU A 280 14.15 -68.36 85.01
CA GLU A 280 14.61 -66.97 85.13
C GLU A 280 15.37 -66.50 83.89
N ARG A 281 16.26 -67.34 83.33
CA ARG A 281 16.98 -67.02 82.08
C ARG A 281 16.03 -66.88 80.89
N LEU A 282 15.00 -67.73 80.80
CA LEU A 282 14.02 -67.66 79.71
C LEU A 282 13.09 -66.46 79.84
N GLU A 283 12.71 -66.05 81.05
CA GLU A 283 11.96 -64.81 81.28
C GLU A 283 12.81 -63.57 80.98
N ALA A 284 14.11 -63.58 81.33
CA ALA A 284 15.02 -62.49 80.94
C ALA A 284 15.16 -62.39 79.40
N ALA A 285 15.36 -63.52 78.71
CA ALA A 285 15.43 -63.54 77.25
C ALA A 285 14.10 -63.10 76.59
N LYS A 286 12.95 -63.46 77.19
CA LYS A 286 11.63 -62.96 76.74
C LYS A 286 11.53 -61.44 76.91
N ALA A 287 12.00 -60.89 78.03
CA ALA A 287 11.96 -59.46 78.28
C ALA A 287 12.80 -58.67 77.26
N GLU A 288 13.98 -59.18 76.88
CA GLU A 288 14.81 -58.61 75.80
C GLU A 288 14.09 -58.63 74.45
N LEU A 289 13.53 -59.78 74.05
CA LEU A 289 12.77 -59.89 72.78
C LEU A 289 11.54 -58.97 72.73
N VAL A 290 10.87 -58.75 73.86
CA VAL A 290 9.74 -57.79 73.95
C VAL A 290 10.25 -56.34 73.87
N GLY A 291 11.45 -56.06 74.36
CA GLY A 291 12.14 -54.78 74.15
C GLY A 291 12.38 -54.52 72.66
N ASP A 292 13.03 -55.46 71.98
CA ASP A 292 13.33 -55.40 70.56
C ASP A 292 12.06 -55.30 69.71
N LEU A 293 11.00 -56.04 70.06
CA LEU A 293 9.69 -55.96 69.40
C LEU A 293 9.12 -54.53 69.46
N ARG A 294 9.17 -53.89 70.64
CA ARG A 294 8.68 -52.50 70.79
C ARG A 294 9.50 -51.52 69.96
N GLU A 295 10.79 -51.75 69.80
CA GLU A 295 11.64 -50.91 68.94
C GLU A 295 11.35 -51.13 67.46
N ALA A 296 11.14 -52.37 67.03
CA ALA A 296 10.71 -52.69 65.67
C ALA A 296 9.34 -52.09 65.35
N ASP A 297 8.38 -52.15 66.28
CA ASP A 297 7.06 -51.53 66.12
C ASP A 297 7.12 -50.01 66.04
N LYS A 298 8.01 -49.36 66.82
CA LYS A 298 8.28 -47.92 66.70
C LYS A 298 8.86 -47.59 65.32
N ARG A 299 9.82 -48.39 64.83
CA ARG A 299 10.39 -48.23 63.48
C ARG A 299 9.34 -48.40 62.39
N ALA A 300 8.45 -49.40 62.50
CA ALA A 300 7.33 -49.60 61.60
C ALA A 300 6.32 -48.44 61.65
N GLY A 301 6.07 -47.89 62.84
CA GLY A 301 5.28 -46.67 63.04
C GLY A 301 5.87 -45.45 62.31
N ALA A 302 7.15 -45.18 62.54
CA ALA A 302 7.88 -44.11 61.86
C ALA A 302 7.91 -44.31 60.33
N GLY A 303 8.05 -45.55 59.86
CA GLY A 303 7.97 -45.89 58.44
C GLY A 303 6.60 -45.62 57.82
N ARG A 304 5.49 -45.86 58.56
CA ARG A 304 4.13 -45.50 58.11
C ARG A 304 3.96 -43.98 57.98
N GLU A 305 4.46 -43.22 58.94
CA GLU A 305 4.41 -41.75 58.89
C GLU A 305 5.28 -41.19 57.75
N ALA A 306 6.47 -41.72 57.57
CA ALA A 306 7.37 -41.35 56.48
C ALA A 306 6.75 -41.66 55.10
N LEU A 307 6.09 -42.82 54.96
CA LEU A 307 5.36 -43.18 53.75
C LEU A 307 4.19 -42.23 53.47
N ALA A 308 3.37 -41.91 54.49
CA ALA A 308 2.27 -40.96 54.34
C ALA A 308 2.77 -39.57 53.90
N GLN A 309 3.84 -39.06 54.52
CA GLN A 309 4.46 -37.79 54.12
C GLN A 309 5.04 -37.84 52.69
N ALA A 310 5.57 -38.99 52.26
CA ALA A 310 6.08 -39.17 50.90
C ALA A 310 4.93 -39.21 49.87
N GLU A 311 3.82 -39.87 50.19
CA GLU A 311 2.60 -39.88 49.37
C GLU A 311 2.00 -38.47 49.23
N ASP A 312 1.92 -37.69 50.31
CA ASP A 312 1.42 -36.31 50.27
C ASP A 312 2.32 -35.41 49.41
N ARG A 313 3.65 -35.58 49.52
CA ARG A 313 4.62 -34.85 48.65
C ARG A 313 4.48 -35.25 47.19
N ALA A 314 4.27 -36.53 46.89
CA ALA A 314 4.04 -37.00 45.52
C ALA A 314 2.76 -36.40 44.95
N ARG A 315 1.63 -36.46 45.70
CA ARG A 315 0.36 -35.84 45.30
C ARG A 315 0.50 -34.33 45.07
N PHE A 316 1.22 -33.63 45.94
CA PHE A 316 1.46 -32.19 45.77
C PHE A 316 2.27 -31.89 44.50
N ALA A 317 3.29 -32.71 44.21
CA ALA A 317 4.08 -32.56 42.99
C ALA A 317 3.25 -32.84 41.72
N GLU A 318 2.37 -33.85 41.73
CA GLU A 318 1.45 -34.14 40.64
C GLU A 318 0.43 -33.01 40.41
N LEU A 319 -0.15 -32.48 41.48
CA LEU A 319 -1.06 -31.32 41.40
C LEU A 319 -0.35 -30.09 40.82
N SER A 320 0.90 -29.86 41.24
CA SER A 320 1.73 -28.77 40.70
C SER A 320 1.99 -28.96 39.20
N ARG A 321 2.31 -30.18 38.76
CA ARG A 321 2.48 -30.52 37.33
C ARG A 321 1.18 -30.31 36.55
N ALA A 322 0.06 -30.79 37.08
CA ALA A 322 -1.25 -30.66 36.44
C ALA A 322 -1.66 -29.19 36.26
N ASN A 323 -1.40 -28.34 37.26
CA ASN A 323 -1.65 -26.90 37.15
C ASN A 323 -0.71 -26.23 36.13
N ALA A 324 0.58 -26.57 36.12
CA ALA A 324 1.53 -26.06 35.13
C ALA A 324 1.12 -26.40 33.69
N LEU A 325 0.64 -27.63 33.45
CA LEU A 325 0.14 -28.06 32.15
C LEU A 325 -1.15 -27.34 31.75
N LYS A 326 -2.07 -27.10 32.71
CA LYS A 326 -3.28 -26.31 32.46
C LYS A 326 -2.95 -24.87 32.09
N ASP A 327 -2.05 -24.23 32.85
CA ASP A 327 -1.62 -22.85 32.60
C ASP A 327 -0.93 -22.73 31.23
N ALA A 328 -0.08 -23.70 30.88
CA ALA A 328 0.54 -23.77 29.55
C ALA A 328 -0.50 -23.93 28.43
N ALA A 329 -1.50 -24.79 28.60
CA ALA A 329 -2.57 -24.98 27.62
C ALA A 329 -3.45 -23.72 27.47
N VAL A 330 -3.75 -23.02 28.57
CA VAL A 330 -4.47 -21.73 28.54
C VAL A 330 -3.63 -20.69 27.81
N ALA A 331 -2.35 -20.56 28.12
CA ALA A 331 -1.45 -19.62 27.45
C ALA A 331 -1.38 -19.89 25.93
N GLN A 332 -1.23 -21.15 25.51
CA GLN A 332 -1.23 -21.52 24.09
C GLN A 332 -2.54 -21.18 23.37
N ARG A 333 -3.69 -21.46 24.00
CA ARG A 333 -5.00 -21.10 23.41
C ARG A 333 -5.17 -19.59 23.29
N THR A 334 -4.74 -18.83 24.30
CA THR A 334 -4.80 -17.36 24.27
C THR A 334 -3.91 -16.82 23.15
N MET A 335 -2.67 -17.31 23.03
CA MET A 335 -1.77 -16.92 21.94
C MET A 335 -2.36 -17.24 20.56
N ARG A 336 -2.97 -18.42 20.36
CA ARG A 336 -3.62 -18.76 19.07
C ARG A 336 -4.76 -17.81 18.73
N ARG A 337 -5.63 -17.50 19.69
CA ARG A 337 -6.72 -16.53 19.48
C ARG A 337 -6.22 -15.13 19.14
N GLU A 338 -5.14 -14.69 19.79
CA GLU A 338 -4.51 -13.40 19.48
C GLU A 338 -3.90 -13.39 18.07
N MET A 339 -3.27 -14.49 17.63
CA MET A 339 -2.79 -14.62 16.25
C MET A 339 -3.94 -14.60 15.24
N GLU A 340 -4.99 -15.40 15.46
CA GLU A 340 -6.19 -15.42 14.60
C GLU A 340 -6.86 -14.04 14.51
N ALA A 341 -6.95 -13.31 15.63
CA ALA A 341 -7.49 -11.96 15.65
C ALA A 341 -6.62 -10.99 14.83
N LEU A 342 -5.29 -11.07 14.98
CA LEU A 342 -4.36 -10.25 14.19
C LEU A 342 -4.40 -10.59 12.70
N GLU A 343 -4.52 -11.87 12.33
CA GLU A 343 -4.69 -12.31 10.95
C GLU A 343 -5.98 -11.77 10.34
N GLN A 344 -7.10 -11.81 11.09
CA GLN A 344 -8.36 -11.20 10.65
C GLN A 344 -8.25 -9.68 10.50
N GLU A 345 -7.56 -8.99 11.40
CA GLU A 345 -7.32 -7.54 11.28
C GLU A 345 -6.47 -7.21 10.05
N VAL A 346 -5.43 -8.00 9.77
CA VAL A 346 -4.59 -7.86 8.57
C VAL A 346 -5.43 -8.13 7.31
N ALA A 347 -6.25 -9.18 7.31
CA ALA A 347 -7.15 -9.50 6.19
C ALA A 347 -8.16 -8.37 5.94
N ARG A 348 -8.79 -7.82 6.99
CA ARG A 348 -9.71 -6.67 6.87
C ARG A 348 -8.99 -5.42 6.37
N ALA A 349 -7.79 -5.13 6.87
CA ALA A 349 -7.00 -3.99 6.43
C ALA A 349 -6.55 -4.12 4.97
N ALA A 350 -6.18 -5.34 4.54
CA ALA A 350 -5.85 -5.64 3.15
C ALA A 350 -7.09 -5.50 2.26
N ALA A 351 -8.22 -6.11 2.62
CA ALA A 351 -9.49 -5.99 1.90
C ALA A 351 -9.94 -4.52 1.78
N GLY A 352 -9.81 -3.73 2.85
CA GLY A 352 -10.11 -2.31 2.84
C GLY A 352 -9.21 -1.49 1.91
N ARG A 353 -7.91 -1.83 1.79
CA ARG A 353 -7.01 -1.21 0.80
C ARG A 353 -7.42 -1.55 -0.62
N TRP A 354 -7.66 -2.82 -0.93
CA TRP A 354 -8.10 -3.25 -2.26
C TRP A 354 -9.44 -2.62 -2.66
N ALA A 355 -10.40 -2.52 -1.73
CA ALA A 355 -11.66 -1.84 -1.96
C ALA A 355 -11.49 -0.34 -2.22
N ALA A 356 -10.63 0.34 -1.45
CA ALA A 356 -10.35 1.77 -1.65
C ALA A 356 -9.63 2.04 -2.98
N ASP A 357 -8.72 1.15 -3.40
CA ASP A 357 -8.04 1.25 -4.70
C ASP A 357 -9.03 1.01 -5.85
N ALA A 358 -9.95 0.04 -5.72
CA ALA A 358 -11.01 -0.19 -6.70
C ALA A 358 -11.97 1.01 -6.83
N ASP A 359 -12.39 1.60 -5.71
CA ASP A 359 -13.26 2.78 -5.68
C ASP A 359 -12.57 4.06 -6.19
N GLY A 360 -11.25 4.17 -5.99
CA GLY A 360 -10.43 5.25 -6.55
C GLY A 360 -10.40 5.20 -8.08
N VAL A 361 -10.20 4.01 -8.65
CA VAL A 361 -10.17 3.78 -10.11
C VAL A 361 -11.54 4.04 -10.76
N GLY A 362 -12.64 3.69 -10.10
CA GLY A 362 -14.00 3.93 -10.60
C GLY A 362 -14.41 5.41 -10.66
N LYS A 363 -13.94 6.24 -9.71
CA LYS A 363 -14.27 7.67 -9.65
C LYS A 363 -13.47 8.51 -10.65
N GLU A 364 -12.28 8.07 -11.04
CA GLU A 364 -11.44 8.76 -12.00
C GLU A 364 -11.85 8.48 -13.47
N THR A 365 -12.41 7.30 -13.73
CA THR A 365 -12.99 6.94 -15.03
C THR A 365 -14.39 7.54 -15.25
N SER A 366 -15.21 7.68 -14.21
CA SER A 366 -16.56 8.28 -14.30
C SER A 366 -16.54 9.80 -14.61
N ARG A 367 -15.56 10.55 -14.09
CA ARG A 367 -15.44 12.00 -14.41
C ARG A 367 -14.96 12.30 -15.83
N ARG A 368 -14.45 11.30 -16.56
CA ARG A 368 -14.04 11.45 -17.97
C ARG A 368 -15.19 11.22 -18.96
N ALA A 369 -16.31 10.64 -18.51
CA ALA A 369 -17.41 10.23 -19.39
C ALA A 369 -18.53 11.28 -19.55
N THR A 370 -18.61 12.33 -18.73
CA THR A 370 -19.76 13.26 -18.73
C THR A 370 -19.55 14.57 -19.48
N LYS A 371 -18.51 14.67 -20.32
CA LYS A 371 -18.30 15.87 -21.14
C LYS A 371 -17.82 15.52 -22.54
N THR A 372 -18.74 15.05 -23.38
CA THR A 372 -18.86 15.42 -24.80
C THR A 372 -20.03 14.69 -25.48
N VAL A 373 -20.76 15.46 -26.30
CA VAL A 373 -21.70 15.08 -27.37
C VAL A 373 -23.14 14.78 -26.96
N ALA A 374 -23.98 15.79 -27.23
CA ALA A 374 -25.37 15.62 -27.60
C ALA A 374 -25.45 14.96 -28.99
N ASP A 375 -26.18 13.86 -29.11
CA ASP A 375 -27.22 13.66 -30.13
C ASP A 375 -27.85 12.27 -29.99
N ASP A 376 -29.18 12.29 -29.96
CA ASP A 376 -30.12 11.37 -30.62
C ASP A 376 -29.85 9.85 -30.58
N VAL A 377 -30.71 9.11 -29.89
CA VAL A 377 -31.44 7.93 -30.42
C VAL A 377 -32.44 7.47 -29.36
N THR A 378 -33.71 7.51 -29.75
CA THR A 378 -34.88 6.84 -29.17
C THR A 378 -34.64 5.36 -28.88
N ARG A 379 -34.91 4.85 -27.67
CA ARG A 379 -35.49 3.51 -27.47
C ARG A 379 -35.97 3.24 -26.03
N ASP A 380 -37.29 3.10 -25.93
CA ASP A 380 -38.06 2.14 -25.10
C ASP A 380 -37.78 2.05 -23.60
N GLU A 381 -38.71 2.61 -22.83
CA GLU A 381 -38.96 2.30 -21.43
C GLU A 381 -39.71 0.96 -21.34
N THR A 382 -39.12 -0.06 -20.72
CA THR A 382 -39.85 -1.09 -19.95
C THR A 382 -38.85 -1.88 -19.10
N GLY A 383 -39.09 -1.95 -17.79
CA GLY A 383 -38.30 -2.77 -16.88
C GLY A 383 -38.37 -2.30 -15.44
N GLU A 384 -39.58 -2.24 -14.89
CA GLU A 384 -39.76 -2.29 -13.44
C GLU A 384 -39.44 -3.70 -12.90
N GLU A 385 -39.25 -3.72 -11.58
CA GLU A 385 -39.21 -4.86 -10.67
C GLU A 385 -37.83 -5.51 -10.52
N GLY A 386 -37.16 -5.41 -9.36
CA GLY A 386 -37.70 -5.71 -8.04
C GLY A 386 -37.26 -7.12 -7.70
N SER A 387 -36.15 -7.28 -6.99
CA SER A 387 -35.75 -8.58 -6.45
C SER A 387 -35.22 -8.40 -5.05
N GLU A 388 -36.22 -8.52 -4.18
CA GLU A 388 -36.22 -8.88 -2.79
C GLU A 388 -35.23 -9.98 -2.38
N SER A 389 -34.70 -9.74 -1.19
CA SER A 389 -34.06 -10.65 -0.25
C SER A 389 -34.84 -11.95 -0.02
N SER A 390 -34.12 -13.05 0.19
CA SER A 390 -34.64 -14.26 0.82
C SER A 390 -33.57 -14.92 1.67
N GLU A 391 -34.06 -15.44 2.80
CA GLU A 391 -33.35 -15.78 4.02
C GLU A 391 -32.87 -17.24 4.07
N SER A 392 -31.92 -17.48 4.99
CA SER A 392 -31.79 -18.68 5.82
C SER A 392 -31.48 -20.05 5.18
N SER A 393 -30.41 -20.70 5.66
CA SER A 393 -30.55 -21.88 6.55
C SER A 393 -29.19 -22.43 6.96
N GLU A 394 -29.07 -22.66 8.27
CA GLU A 394 -28.01 -23.40 8.92
C GLU A 394 -28.14 -24.90 8.59
N SER A 395 -27.00 -25.61 8.54
CA SER A 395 -26.93 -27.04 8.84
C SER A 395 -25.49 -27.41 9.18
N GLU A 396 -25.28 -27.83 10.43
CA GLU A 396 -24.08 -28.54 10.88
C GLU A 396 -24.05 -29.95 10.26
N SER A 397 -22.85 -30.44 9.95
CA SER A 397 -22.53 -31.87 10.07
C SER A 397 -21.01 -32.08 10.12
N GLU A 398 -20.56 -32.68 11.22
CA GLU A 398 -19.26 -33.32 11.33
C GLU A 398 -19.30 -34.69 10.64
N SER A 399 -18.23 -35.10 9.95
CA SER A 399 -17.67 -36.45 10.11
C SER A 399 -16.27 -36.54 9.51
N MET A 400 -15.42 -37.31 10.19
CA MET A 400 -14.04 -37.61 9.84
C MET A 400 -13.92 -38.43 8.54
N GLY A 401 -12.84 -38.18 7.81
CA GLY A 401 -12.33 -39.05 6.74
C GLY A 401 -10.86 -38.77 6.47
N GLU A 402 -10.01 -39.72 6.83
CA GLU A 402 -8.56 -39.72 6.66
C GLU A 402 -8.08 -39.68 5.20
N SER A 403 -6.86 -39.13 5.07
CA SER A 403 -5.84 -39.43 4.07
C SER A 403 -6.03 -38.91 2.64
N SER A 404 -5.14 -38.00 2.25
CA SER A 404 -4.33 -38.18 1.03
C SER A 404 -3.06 -37.34 1.13
N ASP A 405 -1.96 -38.06 0.99
CA ASP A 405 -0.57 -37.68 0.79
C ASP A 405 -0.40 -36.52 -0.22
N ALA A 406 0.21 -35.43 0.25
CA ALA A 406 0.76 -34.36 -0.58
C ALA A 406 2.06 -33.88 0.08
N SER A 407 3.05 -34.77 0.14
CA SER A 407 4.42 -34.41 0.45
C SER A 407 5.18 -33.99 -0.82
N ALA A 408 6.04 -32.98 -0.68
CA ALA A 408 6.94 -32.36 -1.66
C ALA A 408 6.41 -31.11 -2.40
N VAL A 409 6.27 -30.00 -1.67
CA VAL A 409 6.54 -28.66 -2.22
C VAL A 409 7.70 -28.11 -1.39
N ASP A 410 8.88 -28.04 -2.01
CA ASP A 410 10.09 -27.50 -1.37
C ASP A 410 9.86 -26.08 -0.85
N GLU A 411 10.03 -25.89 0.47
CA GLU A 411 9.79 -24.63 1.18
C GLU A 411 10.87 -23.56 0.92
N GLU A 412 11.91 -23.84 0.13
CA GLU A 412 13.02 -22.91 -0.10
C GLU A 412 12.82 -21.91 -1.25
N ASP A 413 11.78 -22.04 -2.08
CA ASP A 413 11.68 -21.26 -3.33
C ASP A 413 10.68 -20.07 -3.29
N LEU A 414 10.00 -19.88 -2.16
CA LEU A 414 9.02 -18.80 -1.96
C LEU A 414 9.65 -17.43 -1.62
N PRO A 415 10.75 -17.32 -0.85
CA PRO A 415 11.36 -16.02 -0.53
C PRO A 415 12.01 -15.37 -1.76
N SER A 416 12.63 -16.17 -2.63
CA SER A 416 13.44 -15.71 -3.78
C SER A 416 12.59 -15.03 -4.87
N ARG A 417 11.39 -15.56 -5.13
CA ARG A 417 10.46 -15.03 -6.15
C ARG A 417 9.81 -13.70 -5.73
N LEU A 418 9.58 -13.48 -4.44
CA LEU A 418 9.04 -12.23 -3.92
C LEU A 418 10.10 -11.12 -3.83
N ILE A 419 11.37 -11.49 -3.59
CA ILE A 419 12.49 -10.54 -3.53
C ILE A 419 12.87 -10.03 -4.94
N GLY A 420 12.71 -10.84 -5.99
CA GLY A 420 12.98 -10.42 -7.38
C GLY A 420 11.97 -9.41 -7.97
N MET A 421 10.77 -9.27 -7.38
CA MET A 421 9.75 -8.31 -7.85
C MET A 421 9.85 -6.92 -7.20
N LEU A 422 10.72 -6.76 -6.19
CA LEU A 422 10.88 -5.52 -5.42
C LEU A 422 12.25 -4.85 -5.63
N ASP A 423 13.11 -5.41 -6.47
CA ASP A 423 14.39 -4.80 -6.81
C ASP A 423 14.22 -3.74 -7.90
N VAL A 424 14.22 -2.47 -7.49
CA VAL A 424 13.99 -1.30 -8.35
C VAL A 424 15.24 -0.95 -9.17
N GLU A 425 16.38 -1.62 -8.95
CA GLU A 425 17.65 -1.27 -9.60
C GLU A 425 17.96 -2.09 -10.88
N ARG A 426 17.26 -3.20 -11.15
CA ARG A 426 17.40 -3.97 -12.41
C ARG A 426 16.09 -4.62 -12.86
N PRO A 427 15.32 -3.99 -13.76
CA PRO A 427 14.18 -4.65 -14.39
C PRO A 427 14.67 -5.76 -15.33
N ALA A 428 14.10 -6.95 -15.19
CA ALA A 428 14.25 -8.03 -16.18
C ALA A 428 13.31 -7.77 -17.38
N TRP A 429 13.71 -6.84 -18.25
CA TRP A 429 13.35 -6.78 -19.66
C TRP A 429 14.37 -5.96 -20.44
#